data_AF-A0A9D7KW34-F1
#
_entry.id   AF-A0A9D7KW34-F1
#
_cell.length_a   1.000
_cell.length_b   1.000
_cell.length_c   1.000
_cell.angle_alpha   90.00
_cell.angle_beta   90.00
_cell.angle_gamma   90.00
#
_symmetry.space_group_name_H-M   'P 1'
#
loop_
_entity.id
_entity.type
_entity.pdbx_description
1 polymer ?
#
loop_
_entity_poly.entity_id
_entity_poly.type
_entity_poly.pdbx_seq_one_letter_code
_entity_poly.pdbx_strand_id
1 'polypeptide(L)'
;MTRTKNPILVLEAKKESLNPLVGKEQARNYAKSQKVKFIILSNGTLHYLWNIETGNPEQIQVFPTLESIKQYYQFNPDPSKLVSEVVNVDYVVLTQLPNYKQIPEFQDEQKKKDLIFNLKLRFLRYYQVEAIKLFSNQ
;
A
#
# COMPACT_ATOMS: atom_id res chain seq x y z
N MET A 1 -2.47 0.17 -39.02
CA MET A 1 -2.61 -0.03 -37.56
C MET A 1 -3.18 1.23 -36.93
N THR A 2 -4.45 1.21 -36.54
CA THR A 2 -5.11 2.36 -35.91
C THR A 2 -4.61 2.46 -34.48
N ARG A 3 -3.78 3.46 -34.18
CA ARG A 3 -3.25 3.70 -32.83
C ARG A 3 -4.41 4.14 -31.94
N THR A 4 -4.96 3.22 -31.15
CA THR A 4 -5.97 3.51 -30.12
C THR A 4 -5.38 4.52 -29.14
N LYS A 5 -5.88 5.76 -29.17
CA LYS A 5 -5.48 6.83 -28.25
C LYS A 5 -6.12 6.55 -26.88
N ASN A 6 -5.44 5.76 -26.05
CA ASN A 6 -5.83 5.56 -24.66
C ASN A 6 -4.81 6.29 -23.77
N PRO A 7 -5.12 7.51 -23.29
CA PRO A 7 -4.22 8.22 -22.39
C PRO A 7 -4.05 7.42 -21.09
N ILE A 8 -2.83 7.39 -20.56
CA ILE A 8 -2.47 6.59 -19.37
C ILE A 8 -2.24 7.45 -18.13
N LEU A 9 -1.92 8.73 -18.34
CA LEU A 9 -1.52 9.69 -17.32
C LEU A 9 -1.71 11.12 -17.86
N VAL A 10 -2.02 12.07 -16.98
CA VAL A 10 -2.05 13.51 -17.26
C VAL A 10 -0.80 14.18 -16.65
N LEU A 11 -0.20 15.12 -17.37
CA LEU A 11 0.86 16.00 -16.83
C LEU A 11 0.32 17.43 -16.77
N GLU A 12 0.33 18.02 -15.58
CA GLU A 12 0.04 19.44 -15.36
C GLU A 12 1.34 20.16 -14.98
N ALA A 13 1.73 21.14 -15.78
CA ALA A 13 2.95 21.92 -15.58
C ALA A 13 2.62 23.34 -15.11
N LYS A 14 3.36 23.83 -14.13
CA LYS A 14 3.34 25.22 -13.67
C LYS A 14 4.69 25.88 -13.88
N LYS A 15 4.72 27.21 -13.77
CA LYS A 15 5.96 27.99 -13.75
C LYS A 15 6.81 27.55 -12.56
N GLU A 16 8.13 27.59 -12.71
CA GLU A 16 9.09 27.20 -11.66
C GLU A 16 8.85 27.94 -10.34
N SER A 17 8.50 29.23 -10.39
CA SER A 17 8.19 30.06 -9.22
C SER A 17 6.89 29.68 -8.49
N LEU A 18 6.09 28.76 -9.03
CA LEU A 18 4.84 28.30 -8.44
C LEU A 18 4.97 26.86 -7.96
N ASN A 19 4.34 26.56 -6.83
CA ASN A 19 4.24 25.19 -6.35
C ASN A 19 3.36 24.36 -7.32
N PRO A 20 3.79 23.15 -7.77
CA PRO A 20 3.00 22.31 -8.68
C PRO A 20 1.60 21.98 -8.16
N LEU A 21 1.42 21.92 -6.83
CA LEU A 21 0.14 21.61 -6.18
C LEU A 21 -0.94 22.67 -6.44
N VAL A 22 -0.59 23.88 -6.89
CA VAL A 22 -1.57 24.91 -7.31
C VAL A 22 -2.45 24.40 -8.47
N GLY A 23 -1.90 23.52 -9.33
CA GLY A 23 -2.65 22.91 -10.44
C GLY A 23 -3.52 21.71 -10.07
N LYS A 24 -3.58 21.32 -8.79
CA LYS A 24 -4.15 20.02 -8.36
C LYS A 24 -5.59 19.80 -8.84
N GLU A 25 -6.49 20.75 -8.61
CA GLU A 25 -7.90 20.58 -8.98
C GLU A 25 -8.14 20.68 -10.50
N GLN A 26 -7.38 21.52 -11.20
CA GLN A 26 -7.40 21.59 -12.66
C GLN A 26 -6.99 20.24 -13.27
N ALA A 27 -5.87 19.69 -12.81
CA ALA A 27 -5.37 18.40 -13.27
C ALA A 27 -6.32 17.26 -12.93
N ARG A 28 -6.93 17.27 -11.73
CA ARG A 28 -7.92 16.28 -11.29
C ARG A 28 -9.13 16.26 -12.22
N ASN A 29 -9.69 17.44 -12.52
CA ASN A 29 -10.86 17.55 -13.40
C ASN A 29 -10.55 17.07 -14.82
N TYR A 30 -9.38 17.43 -15.35
CA TYR A 30 -8.96 16.96 -16.66
C TYR A 30 -8.74 15.44 -16.69
N ALA A 31 -8.04 14.87 -15.72
CA ALA A 31 -7.81 13.42 -15.63
C ALA A 31 -9.13 12.63 -15.55
N LYS A 32 -10.10 13.10 -14.74
CA LYS A 32 -11.45 12.51 -14.69
C LYS A 32 -12.16 12.56 -16.05
N SER A 33 -12.09 13.68 -16.77
CA SER A 33 -12.69 13.81 -18.11
C SER A 33 -12.08 12.84 -19.13
N GLN A 34 -10.79 12.54 -18.98
CA GLN A 34 -10.06 11.61 -19.84
C GLN A 34 -10.10 10.15 -19.35
N LYS A 35 -10.79 9.87 -18.23
CA LYS A 35 -10.84 8.55 -17.57
C LYS A 35 -9.46 7.99 -17.22
N VAL A 36 -8.59 8.87 -16.74
CA VAL A 36 -7.20 8.57 -16.35
C VAL A 36 -7.04 8.69 -14.83
N LYS A 37 -6.31 7.75 -14.23
CA LYS A 37 -6.12 7.67 -12.77
C LYS A 37 -4.90 8.43 -12.27
N PHE A 38 -3.85 8.51 -13.08
CA PHE A 38 -2.58 9.09 -12.66
C PHE A 38 -2.38 10.50 -13.19
N ILE A 39 -1.84 11.35 -12.32
CA ILE A 39 -1.46 12.73 -12.63
C ILE A 39 0.00 12.93 -12.21
N ILE A 40 0.78 13.60 -13.05
CA ILE A 40 2.03 14.22 -12.66
C ILE A 40 1.80 15.72 -12.53
N LEU A 41 2.18 16.30 -11.39
CA LEU A 41 2.23 17.74 -11.18
C LEU A 41 3.70 18.16 -11.20
N SER A 42 4.06 19.14 -12.03
CA SER A 42 5.45 19.56 -12.20
C SER A 42 5.58 21.08 -12.27
N ASN A 43 6.69 21.63 -11.77
CA ASN A 43 7.12 23.00 -12.06
C ASN A 43 8.54 23.06 -12.65
N GLY A 44 9.11 21.92 -13.03
CA GLY A 44 10.49 21.81 -13.51
C GLY A 44 11.51 21.42 -12.44
N THR A 45 11.24 21.73 -11.16
CA THR A 45 12.15 21.42 -10.04
C THR A 45 11.51 20.44 -9.04
N LEU A 46 10.24 20.63 -8.75
CA LEU A 46 9.41 19.76 -7.91
C LEU A 46 8.44 18.97 -8.79
N HIS A 47 8.34 17.69 -8.49
CA HIS A 47 7.49 16.76 -9.20
C HIS A 47 6.69 15.91 -8.21
N TYR A 48 5.41 15.71 -8.51
CA TYR A 48 4.54 14.82 -7.74
C TYR A 48 3.88 13.81 -8.67
N LEU A 49 3.78 12.57 -8.24
CA LEU A 49 2.90 11.56 -8.82
C LEU A 49 1.66 11.44 -7.94
N TRP A 50 0.49 11.37 -8.55
CA TRP A 50 -0.76 11.27 -7.82
C TRP A 50 -1.69 10.26 -8.48
N ASN A 51 -2.09 9.25 -7.71
CA ASN A 51 -3.24 8.43 -8.04
C ASN A 51 -4.50 9.09 -7.46
N ILE A 52 -5.41 9.56 -8.32
CA ILE A 52 -6.61 10.27 -7.87
C ILE A 52 -7.63 9.36 -7.17
N GLU A 53 -7.50 8.04 -7.32
CA GLU A 53 -8.35 7.05 -6.66
C GLU A 53 -7.81 6.67 -5.27
N THR A 54 -6.49 6.71 -5.09
CA THR A 54 -5.84 6.25 -3.86
C THR A 54 -4.91 7.32 -3.31
N GLY A 55 -5.43 8.19 -2.45
CA GLY A 55 -4.63 9.08 -1.61
C GLY A 55 -4.28 10.45 -2.22
N ASN A 56 -3.15 10.99 -1.75
CA ASN A 56 -2.68 12.36 -2.04
C ASN A 56 -1.48 12.36 -3.00
N PRO A 57 -1.13 13.51 -3.60
CA PRO A 57 0.08 13.62 -4.40
C PRO A 57 1.34 13.29 -3.58
N GLU A 58 2.19 12.41 -4.10
CA GLU A 58 3.45 12.00 -3.52
C GLU A 58 4.61 12.59 -4.31
N GLN A 59 5.61 13.14 -3.61
CA GLN A 59 6.76 13.74 -4.27
C GLN A 59 7.64 12.65 -4.90
N ILE A 60 8.06 12.86 -6.14
CA ILE A 60 8.94 11.96 -6.88
C ILE A 60 10.22 12.68 -7.28
N GLN A 61 11.33 11.95 -7.31
CA GLN A 61 12.61 12.45 -7.83
C GLN A 61 12.82 12.07 -9.30
N VAL A 62 12.18 10.99 -9.75
CA VAL A 62 12.32 10.45 -11.12
C VAL A 62 10.93 10.18 -11.67
N PHE A 63 10.71 10.52 -12.94
CA PHE A 63 9.45 10.21 -13.60
C PHE A 63 9.25 8.71 -13.76
N PRO A 64 8.03 8.20 -13.53
CA PRO A 64 7.74 6.79 -13.69
C PRO A 64 7.86 6.39 -15.16
N THR A 65 8.35 5.18 -15.40
CA THR A 65 8.33 4.59 -16.74
C THR A 65 6.91 4.21 -17.13
N LEU A 66 6.67 4.05 -18.43
CA LEU A 66 5.40 3.51 -18.94
C LEU A 66 5.05 2.16 -18.28
N GLU A 67 6.05 1.29 -18.10
CA GLU A 67 5.85 -0.02 -17.53
C GLU A 67 5.46 0.06 -16.04
N SER A 68 6.12 0.95 -15.28
CA SER A 68 5.76 1.21 -13.88
C SER A 68 4.32 1.71 -13.76
N ILE A 69 3.89 2.63 -14.63
CA ILE A 69 2.48 3.09 -14.65
C ILE A 69 1.51 1.95 -14.91
N LYS A 70 1.79 1.08 -15.89
CA LYS A 70 0.94 -0.10 -16.17
C LYS A 70 0.87 -1.06 -14.98
N GLN A 71 1.97 -1.28 -14.29
CA GLN A 71 1.99 -2.09 -13.07
C GLN A 71 1.10 -1.47 -11.98
N TYR A 72 1.15 -0.15 -11.80
CA TYR A 72 0.23 0.52 -10.87
C TYR A 72 -1.24 0.36 -11.26
N TYR A 73 -1.58 0.33 -12.55
CA TYR A 73 -2.95 0.03 -13.00
C TYR A 73 -3.39 -1.41 -12.71
N GLN A 74 -2.46 -2.37 -12.71
CA GLN A 74 -2.75 -3.77 -12.35
C GLN A 74 -2.89 -3.97 -10.84
N PHE A 75 -2.22 -3.13 -10.06
CA PHE A 75 -2.30 -3.14 -8.60
C PHE A 75 -3.62 -2.54 -8.14
N ASN A 76 -4.63 -3.39 -7.97
CA ASN A 76 -5.92 -3.04 -7.38
C ASN A 76 -6.05 -3.77 -6.03
N PRO A 77 -5.53 -3.20 -4.93
CA PRO A 77 -5.62 -3.85 -3.63
C PRO A 77 -7.10 -3.97 -3.25
N ASP A 78 -7.51 -5.17 -2.85
CA ASP A 78 -8.85 -5.43 -2.34
C ASP A 78 -8.87 -5.09 -0.84
N PRO A 79 -9.43 -3.94 -0.43
CA PRO A 79 -9.40 -3.52 0.97
C PRO A 79 -10.20 -4.50 1.85
N SER A 80 -11.18 -5.20 1.27
CA SER A 80 -11.98 -6.18 1.98
C SER A 80 -11.14 -7.36 2.46
N LYS A 81 -10.04 -7.70 1.78
CA LYS A 81 -9.11 -8.74 2.24
C LYS A 81 -8.45 -8.37 3.55
N LEU A 82 -8.01 -7.12 3.69
CA LEU A 82 -7.37 -6.62 4.91
C LEU A 82 -8.35 -6.60 6.09
N VAL A 83 -9.61 -6.21 5.84
CA VAL A 83 -10.65 -6.17 6.88
C VAL A 83 -11.08 -7.59 7.30
N SER A 84 -11.14 -8.53 6.36
CA SER A 84 -11.56 -9.91 6.63
C SER A 84 -10.49 -10.77 7.32
N GLU A 85 -9.26 -10.28 7.41
CA GLU A 85 -8.15 -11.05 7.93
C GLU A 85 -8.21 -11.15 9.46
N VAL A 86 -8.42 -12.36 9.97
CA VAL A 86 -8.51 -12.60 11.42
C VAL A 86 -7.12 -12.60 12.04
N VAL A 87 -6.75 -11.48 12.67
CA VAL A 87 -5.48 -11.36 13.40
C VAL A 87 -5.61 -11.94 14.81
N ASN A 88 -4.93 -13.06 15.05
CA ASN A 88 -4.87 -13.75 16.35
C ASN A 88 -3.50 -13.57 17.04
N VAL A 89 -3.40 -14.03 18.29
CA VAL A 89 -2.17 -13.97 19.11
C VAL A 89 -0.97 -14.62 18.41
N ASP A 90 -1.20 -15.66 17.62
CA ASP A 90 -0.21 -16.42 16.87
C ASP A 90 0.02 -15.92 15.44
N TYR A 91 -0.64 -14.83 15.02
CA TYR A 91 -0.59 -14.32 13.65
C TYR A 91 0.85 -14.11 13.15
N VAL A 92 1.71 -13.50 13.96
CA VAL A 92 3.13 -13.29 13.61
C VAL A 92 3.89 -14.62 13.63
N VAL A 93 3.61 -15.51 14.59
CA VAL A 93 4.26 -16.82 14.69
C VAL A 93 3.97 -17.69 13.47
N LEU A 94 2.76 -17.64 12.92
CA LEU A 94 2.39 -18.39 11.72
C LEU A 94 3.22 -18.01 10.49
N THR A 95 3.72 -16.77 10.42
CA THR A 95 4.64 -16.36 9.32
C THR A 95 6.08 -16.83 9.55
N GLN A 96 6.47 -17.01 10.80
CA GLN A 96 7.81 -17.47 11.19
C GLN A 96 7.91 -19.01 11.12
N LEU A 97 6.88 -19.69 11.60
CA LEU A 97 6.82 -21.14 11.75
C LEU A 97 5.36 -21.63 11.66
N PRO A 98 4.83 -21.87 10.44
CA PRO A 98 3.42 -22.21 10.23
C PRO A 98 2.95 -23.44 11.03
N ASN A 99 3.83 -24.43 11.19
CA ASN A 99 3.52 -25.69 11.85
C ASN A 99 3.93 -25.72 13.34
N TYR A 100 4.16 -24.57 13.98
CA TYR A 100 4.67 -24.52 15.36
C TYR A 100 3.79 -25.29 16.36
N LYS A 101 2.47 -25.36 16.14
CA LYS A 101 1.54 -26.13 16.98
C LYS A 101 1.77 -27.64 16.91
N GLN A 102 2.40 -28.16 15.86
CA GLN A 102 2.65 -29.59 15.70
C GLN A 102 3.98 -30.03 16.32
N ILE A 103 4.78 -29.08 16.81
CA ILE A 103 6.10 -29.35 17.39
C ILE A 103 5.91 -29.96 18.79
N PRO A 104 6.47 -31.16 19.07
CA PRO A 104 6.35 -31.81 20.37
C PRO A 104 6.78 -30.92 21.54
N GLU A 105 7.86 -30.15 21.37
CA GLU A 105 8.38 -29.21 22.35
C GLU A 105 7.45 -28.03 22.63
N PHE A 106 6.54 -27.70 21.70
CA PHE A 106 5.50 -26.68 21.93
C PHE A 106 4.31 -27.22 22.74
N GLN A 107 4.06 -28.53 22.66
CA GLN A 107 3.00 -29.22 23.41
C GLN A 107 3.41 -29.47 24.88
N ASP A 108 4.71 -29.60 25.14
CA ASP A 108 5.28 -29.74 26.48
C ASP A 108 5.44 -28.37 27.16
N GLU A 109 4.69 -28.12 28.25
CA GLU A 109 4.72 -26.83 28.98
C GLU A 109 6.12 -26.45 29.49
N GLN A 110 6.97 -27.43 29.81
CA GLN A 110 8.32 -27.15 30.31
C GLN A 110 9.23 -26.68 29.18
N LYS A 111 9.11 -27.28 27.99
CA LYS A 111 9.97 -26.98 26.83
C LYS A 111 9.44 -25.85 25.96
N LYS A 112 8.16 -25.53 26.06
CA LYS A 112 7.50 -24.49 25.27
C LYS A 112 8.16 -23.12 25.42
N LYS A 113 8.53 -22.73 26.64
CA LYS A 113 9.18 -21.44 26.90
C LYS A 113 10.55 -21.35 26.23
N ASP A 114 11.33 -22.43 26.31
CA ASP A 114 12.65 -22.52 25.70
C ASP A 114 12.56 -22.50 24.18
N LEU A 115 11.60 -23.23 23.60
CA LEU A 115 11.34 -23.21 22.16
C LEU A 115 11.02 -21.80 21.66
N ILE A 116 10.09 -21.10 22.35
CA ILE A 116 9.70 -19.73 22.00
C ILE A 116 10.91 -18.78 22.07
N PHE A 117 11.74 -18.92 23.11
CA PHE A 117 12.92 -18.08 23.29
C PHE A 117 14.00 -18.36 22.24
N ASN A 118 14.34 -19.63 22.04
CA ASN A 118 15.42 -20.06 21.13
C ASN A 118 15.07 -19.76 19.66
N LEU A 119 13.83 -20.01 19.25
CA LEU A 119 13.34 -19.71 17.90
C LEU A 119 12.86 -18.27 17.74
N LYS A 120 12.92 -17.46 18.81
CA LYS A 120 12.50 -16.06 18.84
C LYS A 120 11.07 -15.85 18.32
N LEU A 121 10.18 -16.79 18.62
CA LEU A 121 8.78 -16.74 18.19
C LEU A 121 8.08 -15.53 18.82
N ARG A 122 7.44 -14.70 18.00
CA ARG A 122 6.79 -13.47 18.44
C ARG A 122 5.29 -13.63 18.46
N PHE A 123 4.70 -13.68 19.65
CA PHE A 123 3.25 -13.64 19.83
C PHE A 123 2.78 -12.20 20.04
N LEU A 124 1.62 -11.86 19.49
CA LEU A 124 0.95 -10.59 19.76
C LEU A 124 0.39 -10.61 21.18
N ARG A 125 0.57 -9.51 21.90
CA ARG A 125 -0.03 -9.34 23.23
C ARG A 125 -1.54 -9.11 23.08
N TYR A 126 -2.30 -9.47 24.12
CA TYR A 126 -3.77 -9.40 24.09
C TYR A 126 -4.27 -8.03 23.60
N TYR A 127 -3.71 -6.93 24.11
CA TYR A 127 -4.15 -5.58 23.76
C TYR A 127 -3.81 -5.19 22.32
N GLN A 128 -2.79 -5.80 21.70
CA GLN A 128 -2.45 -5.56 20.29
C GLN A 128 -3.51 -6.20 19.39
N VAL A 129 -3.94 -7.42 19.74
CA VAL A 129 -5.02 -8.13 19.06
C VAL A 129 -6.33 -7.36 19.21
N GLU A 130 -6.67 -6.92 20.42
CA GLU A 130 -7.89 -6.15 20.66
C GLU A 130 -7.88 -4.80 19.93
N ALA A 131 -6.75 -4.09 19.90
CA ALA A 131 -6.63 -2.84 19.13
C ALA A 131 -6.91 -3.07 17.64
N ILE A 132 -6.35 -4.11 17.04
CA ILE A 132 -6.55 -4.43 15.61
C ILE A 132 -8.02 -4.77 15.32
N LYS A 133 -8.67 -5.57 16.19
CA LYS A 133 -10.10 -5.88 16.05
C LYS A 133 -10.98 -4.64 16.14
N LEU A 134 -10.66 -3.70 17.02
CA LEU A 134 -11.38 -2.44 17.14
C LEU A 134 -11.30 -1.60 15.85
N PHE A 135 -10.13 -1.55 15.20
CA PHE A 135 -9.97 -0.85 13.91
C PHE A 135 -10.64 -1.57 12.74
N SER A 136 -10.73 -2.91 12.79
CA SER A 136 -11.30 -3.71 11.69
C SER A 136 -12.82 -3.77 11.70
N ASN A 137 -13.47 -3.43 12.83
CA ASN A 137 -14.93 -3.43 13.01
C ASN A 137 -15.60 -2.05 12.79
N GLN A 138 -14.87 -1.06 12.24
CA GLN A 138 -15.40 0.25 11.84
C GLN A 138 -15.61 0.32 10.33
#